data_AF-A0A8J2PNF8-F1
#
_entry.id   AF-A0A8J2PNF8-F1
#
_cell.length_a   1.000
_cell.length_b   1.000
_cell.length_c   1.000
_cell.angle_alpha   90.00
_cell.angle_beta   90.00
_cell.angle_gamma   90.00
#
_symmetry.space_group_name_H-M   'P 1'
#
loop_
_entity.id
_entity.type
_entity.pdbx_description
1 polymer ?
#
loop_
_entity_poly.entity_id
_entity_poly.type
_entity_poly.pdbx_seq_one_letter_code
_entity_poly.pdbx_strand_id
1 'polypeptide(L)' 'MALTATFAGKRVLVTGGAMGIGRAVVDRLAKDNAIVTALDVNET' A
#
# COMPACT_ATOMS: atom_id res chain seq x y z
N MET A 1 4.21 24.44 0.18
CA MET A 1 3.13 23.85 -0.64
C MET A 1 3.11 22.36 -0.38
N ALA A 2 2.07 21.83 0.26
CA ALA A 2 1.86 20.39 0.31
C ALA A 2 1.10 19.99 -0.97
N LEU A 3 1.70 19.12 -1.80
CA LEU A 3 0.96 18.43 -2.85
C LEU A 3 -0.04 17.50 -2.16
N THR A 4 -1.30 17.92 -2.05
CA THR A 4 -2.39 17.10 -1.52
C THR A 4 -2.83 16.07 -2.57
N ALA A 5 -1.93 15.14 -2.90
CA ALA A 5 -2.35 13.88 -3.49
C ALA A 5 -2.81 12.98 -2.33
N THR A 6 -4.09 12.65 -2.29
CA THR A 6 -4.66 11.70 -1.32
C THR A 6 -4.99 10.38 -2.01
N PHE A 7 -4.73 9.28 -1.32
CA PHE A 7 -5.10 7.93 -1.75
C PHE A 7 -6.42 7.44 -1.12
N ALA A 8 -7.14 8.31 -0.40
CA ALA A 8 -8.40 7.96 0.24
C ALA A 8 -9.41 7.41 -0.78
N GLY A 9 -9.94 6.22 -0.50
CA GLY A 9 -10.91 5.53 -1.35
C GLY A 9 -10.35 4.96 -2.67
N LYS A 10 -9.05 5.14 -2.95
CA LYS A 10 -8.41 4.52 -4.12
C LYS A 10 -8.16 3.04 -3.86
N ARG A 11 -8.27 2.23 -4.91
CA ARG A 11 -7.88 0.81 -4.89
C ARG A 11 -6.47 0.68 -5.43
N VAL A 12 -5.58 0.06 -4.66
CA VAL A 12 -4.15 -0.05 -5.01
C VAL A 12 -3.70 -1.50 -4.91
N LEU A 13 -2.98 -1.97 -5.92
CA LEU A 13 -2.30 -3.26 -5.92
C LEU A 13 -0.81 -3.04 -5.63
N VAL A 14 -0.28 -3.72 -4.63
CA VAL A 14 1.15 -3.73 -4.29
C VAL A 14 1.69 -5.15 -4.42
N THR A 15 2.65 -5.38 -5.30
CA THR A 15 3.38 -6.65 -5.40
C THR A 15 4.61 -6.65 -4.48
N GLY A 16 5.05 -7.83 -4.04
CA GLY A 16 6.11 -7.94 -3.03
C GLY A 16 5.70 -7.33 -1.68
N GLY A 17 4.39 -7.32 -1.38
CA GLY A 17 3.81 -6.56 -0.28
C GLY A 17 3.94 -7.19 1.10
N ALA A 18 4.45 -8.42 1.22
CA ALA A 18 4.47 -9.13 2.48
C ALA A 18 5.53 -8.61 3.47
N MET A 19 6.66 -8.10 2.96
CA MET A 19 7.81 -7.71 3.80
C MET A 19 8.60 -6.52 3.26
N GLY A 20 9.57 -6.06 4.05
CA GLY A 20 10.51 -5.01 3.68
C GLY A 20 9.85 -3.73 3.17
N ILE A 21 10.33 -3.23 2.03
CA ILE A 21 9.83 -1.99 1.42
C ILE A 21 8.38 -2.14 0.97
N GLY A 22 8.01 -3.28 0.38
CA GLY A 22 6.64 -3.50 -0.09
C GLY A 22 5.63 -3.44 1.06
N ARG A 23 5.97 -4.03 2.21
CA ARG A 23 5.15 -3.92 3.42
C ARG A 23 5.04 -2.48 3.92
N ALA A 24 6.15 -1.73 3.94
CA ALA A 24 6.13 -0.32 4.35
C ALA A 24 5.24 0.54 3.44
N VAL A 25 5.22 0.25 2.13
CA VAL A 25 4.35 0.91 1.15
C VAL A 25 2.88 0.59 1.42
N VAL A 26 2.53 -0.69 1.63
CA VAL A 26 1.17 -1.12 2.00
C VAL A 26 0.69 -0.38 3.24
N ASP A 27 1.50 -0.36 4.30
CA ASP A 27 1.15 0.29 5.56
C ASP A 27 0.95 1.81 5.39
N ARG A 28 1.78 2.47 4.58
CA ARG A 28 1.66 3.91 4.33
C ARG A 28 0.39 4.26 3.55
N LEU A 29 0.04 3.46 2.54
CA LEU A 29 -1.15 3.65 1.71
C LEU A 29 -2.43 3.34 2.48
N ALA A 30 -2.43 2.28 3.30
CA ALA A 30 -3.55 1.96 4.18
C ALA A 30 -3.80 3.08 5.21
N LYS A 31 -2.74 3.66 5.79
CA LYS A 31 -2.82 4.85 6.65
C LYS A 31 -3.38 6.08 5.95
N ASP A 32 -3.31 6.12 4.62
CA ASP A 32 -3.91 7.19 3.80
C ASP A 32 -5.33 6.83 3.29
N ASN A 33 -5.99 5.86 3.94
CA ASN A 33 -7.35 5.40 3.63
C ASN A 33 -7.51 4.81 2.22
N ALA A 34 -6.44 4.31 1.62
CA ALA A 34 -6.53 3.49 0.43
C ALA A 34 -7.06 2.08 0.75
N ILE A 35 -7.73 1.47 -0.21
CA ILE A 35 -8.09 0.05 -0.19
C ILE A 35 -6.95 -0.71 -0.88
N VAL A 36 -6.06 -1.31 -0.10
CA VAL A 36 -4.82 -1.91 -0.61
C VAL A 36 -4.94 -3.43 -0.68
N THR A 37 -4.63 -4.01 -1.83
CA THR A 37 -4.41 -5.44 -2.01
C THR A 37 -2.91 -5.68 -2.12
N ALA A 38 -2.35 -6.45 -1.19
CA ALA A 38 -0.96 -6.89 -1.24
C ALA A 38 -0.89 -8.29 -1.87
N LEU A 39 0.01 -8.48 -2.83
CA LEU A 39 0.36 -9.79 -3.40
C LEU A 39 1.83 -10.09 -3.15
N ASP A 40 2.12 -11.33 -2.81
CA ASP A 40 3.46 -11.83 -2.63
C ASP A 40 3.51 -13.30 -3.03
N VAL A 41 4.70 -13.79 -3.36
CA VAL A 41 4.93 -15.22 -3.60
C VAL A 41 5.16 -15.95 -2.28
N ASN A 42 5.47 -15.22 -1.21
CA ASN A 42 5.56 -15.78 0.12
C ASN A 42 4.15 -16.01 0.70
N GLU A 43 3.79 -17.29 0.86
CA GLU A 43 2.50 -17.73 1.42
C GLU A 43 2.60 -18.06 2.92
N THR A 44 3.79 -17.92 3.52
CA THR A 44 4.09 -18.27 4.93
C THR A 44 4.00 -17.10 5.90
#